data_AF-A0A838KCX5-F1
#
_entry.id   AF-A0A838KCX5-F1
#
_cell.length_a   1.000
_cell.length_b   1.000
_cell.length_c   1.000
_cell.angle_alpha   90.00
_cell.angle_beta   90.00
_cell.angle_gamma   90.00
#
_symmetry.space_group_name_H-M   'P 1'
#
loop_
_entity.id
_entity.type
_entity.pdbx_description
1 polymer ?
#
loop_
_entity_poly.entity_id
_entity_poly.type
_entity_poly.pdbx_seq_one_letter_code
_entity_poly.pdbx_strand_id
1 'polypeptide(L)'
;MKPATSTLNSEVGTEPAAHRQETAMHTSPGIVRTALTAAGLALMAQFLPTGVASAAAPEHEWVTLDDTFVWNDCGFPVVQHDTGQLHFVAWFDESGTRQRQLVAAPGSRSTFTNPSTGNSVSSATPYVVHKTDNPDGSVTVAFTGLRFMVRGGGSTYVDSGREVIVFAESGVTLLSSAGPSADLCDALQAAIG
;
A
#
# COMPACT_ATOMS: atom_id res chain seq x y z
N MET A 1 -14.72 5.31 -31.05
CA MET A 1 -15.39 5.24 -29.74
C MET A 1 -16.02 6.60 -29.45
N LYS A 2 -17.27 6.62 -29.00
CA LYS A 2 -18.09 7.83 -28.75
C LYS A 2 -17.75 8.38 -27.34
N PRO A 3 -17.60 9.71 -27.13
CA PRO A 3 -17.39 10.23 -25.78
C PRO A 3 -18.73 10.28 -25.03
N ALA A 4 -18.74 9.76 -23.81
CA ALA A 4 -19.87 9.83 -22.89
C ALA A 4 -19.82 11.18 -22.15
N THR A 5 -20.89 11.95 -22.28
CA THR A 5 -21.16 13.19 -21.55
C THR A 5 -21.52 12.84 -20.10
N SER A 6 -20.72 13.30 -19.14
CA SER A 6 -20.98 13.13 -17.71
C SER A 6 -21.66 14.39 -17.15
N THR A 7 -22.95 14.27 -16.84
CA THR A 7 -23.74 15.26 -16.09
C THR A 7 -23.50 15.07 -14.59
N LEU A 8 -22.83 16.04 -13.96
CA LEU A 8 -22.67 16.15 -12.50
C LEU A 8 -23.95 16.74 -11.89
N ASN A 9 -24.71 15.94 -11.15
CA ASN A 9 -25.72 16.43 -10.22
C ASN A 9 -25.06 16.68 -8.85
N SER A 10 -25.08 17.93 -8.40
CA SER A 10 -24.75 18.32 -7.03
C SER A 10 -25.96 18.10 -6.14
N GLU A 11 -25.89 17.13 -5.24
CA GLU A 11 -26.80 17.06 -4.09
C GLU A 11 -26.10 17.61 -2.86
N VAL A 12 -26.59 18.77 -2.42
CA VAL A 12 -26.25 19.44 -1.17
C VAL A 12 -26.87 18.64 -0.02
N GLY A 13 -26.03 17.90 0.71
CA GLY A 13 -26.41 17.18 1.92
C GLY A 13 -26.28 18.07 3.15
N THR A 14 -27.42 18.44 3.73
CA THR A 14 -27.57 19.19 4.98
C THR A 14 -27.07 18.39 6.18
N GLU A 15 -26.18 19.00 6.95
CA GLU A 15 -25.63 18.53 8.23
C GLU A 15 -26.72 18.56 9.34
N PRO A 16 -27.02 17.45 10.04
CA PRO A 16 -27.85 17.49 11.25
C PRO A 16 -27.01 17.59 12.52
N ALA A 17 -27.48 18.47 13.38
CA ALA A 17 -26.88 18.94 14.62
C ALA A 17 -26.64 17.87 15.68
N ALA A 18 -25.58 18.10 16.45
CA ALA A 18 -25.19 17.39 17.66
C ALA A 18 -26.33 17.30 18.69
N HIS A 19 -26.74 16.08 19.04
CA HIS A 19 -27.63 15.83 20.16
C HIS A 19 -26.81 15.48 21.42
N ARG A 20 -26.74 16.48 22.31
CA ARG A 20 -26.23 16.39 23.68
C ARG A 20 -27.22 15.59 24.52
N GLN A 21 -26.90 14.35 24.89
CA GLN A 21 -27.67 13.62 25.89
C GLN A 21 -27.16 13.92 27.30
N GLU A 22 -28.06 14.50 28.08
CA GLU A 22 -27.95 14.77 29.51
C GLU A 22 -27.88 13.50 30.35
N THR A 23 -27.14 13.64 31.43
CA THR A 23 -26.84 12.68 32.48
C THR A 23 -28.11 12.38 33.31
N ALA A 24 -28.53 11.12 33.40
CA ALA A 24 -29.49 10.68 34.40
C ALA A 24 -28.81 9.71 35.38
N MET A 25 -28.50 10.26 36.55
CA MET A 25 -28.00 9.58 37.73
C MET A 25 -29.13 8.75 38.34
N HIS A 26 -29.06 7.41 38.24
CA HIS A 26 -30.01 6.53 38.92
C HIS A 26 -29.35 5.91 40.16
N THR A 27 -29.68 6.47 41.31
CA THR A 27 -29.34 5.97 42.64
C THR A 27 -30.28 4.81 42.97
N SER A 28 -29.75 3.61 43.19
CA SER A 28 -30.52 2.48 43.70
C SER A 28 -29.88 1.94 44.99
N PRO A 29 -30.61 1.89 46.13
CA PRO A 29 -30.09 1.40 47.39
C PRO A 29 -30.47 -0.07 47.65
N GLY A 30 -29.58 -0.79 48.35
CA GLY A 30 -30.03 -1.69 49.43
C GLY A 30 -30.05 -3.21 49.18
N ILE A 31 -28.89 -3.85 49.41
CA ILE A 31 -28.67 -4.98 50.35
C ILE A 31 -29.57 -6.23 50.23
N VAL A 32 -28.98 -7.38 49.89
CA VAL A 32 -29.12 -8.61 50.71
C VAL A 32 -27.78 -9.35 50.75
N ARG A 33 -27.32 -9.57 51.97
CA ARG A 33 -26.17 -10.39 52.34
C ARG A 33 -26.57 -11.87 52.25
N THR A 34 -25.82 -12.66 51.50
CA THR A 34 -25.75 -14.11 51.75
C THR A 34 -24.30 -14.54 51.77
N ALA A 35 -23.92 -15.05 52.92
CA ALA A 35 -22.57 -15.37 53.33
C ALA A 35 -22.26 -16.86 53.08
N LEU A 36 -20.99 -17.11 52.75
CA LEU A 36 -20.19 -18.30 53.07
C LEU A 36 -20.68 -19.68 52.57
N THR A 37 -19.96 -20.23 51.58
CA THR A 37 -19.50 -21.63 51.65
C THR A 37 -18.28 -21.88 50.75
N ALA A 38 -17.32 -22.62 51.33
CA ALA A 38 -16.23 -23.38 50.70
C ALA A 38 -15.00 -22.64 50.14
N ALA A 39 -14.13 -22.25 51.07
CA ALA A 39 -12.69 -22.36 50.89
C ALA A 39 -12.29 -23.81 50.57
N GLY A 40 -11.44 -24.01 49.55
CA GLY A 40 -10.77 -25.30 49.34
C GLY A 40 -10.67 -25.75 47.89
N LEU A 41 -9.96 -25.02 47.03
CA LEU A 41 -9.27 -25.64 45.89
C LEU A 41 -7.98 -24.88 45.60
N ALA A 42 -6.92 -25.39 46.22
CA ALA A 42 -5.57 -25.51 45.73
C ALA A 42 -5.02 -24.33 44.91
N LEU A 43 -4.09 -23.62 45.54
CA LEU A 43 -2.95 -22.95 44.91
C LEU A 43 -2.14 -23.94 44.05
N MET A 44 -2.69 -24.31 42.90
CA MET A 44 -1.94 -24.89 41.79
C MET A 44 -1.87 -23.79 40.73
N ALA A 45 -1.22 -22.68 41.08
CA ALA A 45 -0.68 -21.76 40.09
C ALA A 45 0.46 -22.52 39.41
N GLN A 46 0.07 -23.34 38.44
CA GLN A 46 0.95 -24.19 37.67
C GLN A 46 1.98 -23.28 37.02
N PHE A 47 3.26 -23.59 37.27
CA PHE A 47 4.37 -23.16 36.43
C PHE A 47 4.12 -23.72 35.03
N LEU A 48 3.23 -23.08 34.26
CA LEU A 48 3.17 -23.30 32.83
C LEU A 48 4.53 -22.83 32.31
N PRO A 49 5.30 -23.69 31.63
CA PRO A 49 6.49 -23.23 30.94
C PRO A 49 6.03 -22.11 30.02
N THR A 50 6.47 -20.89 30.30
CA THR A 50 6.35 -19.78 29.36
C THR A 50 7.25 -20.16 28.20
N GLY A 51 6.69 -20.89 27.24
CA GLY A 51 7.35 -21.17 25.98
C GLY A 51 7.79 -19.83 25.43
N VAL A 52 9.10 -19.65 25.23
CA VAL A 52 9.61 -18.49 24.53
C VAL A 52 8.98 -18.54 23.15
N ALA A 53 8.09 -17.59 22.85
CA ALA A 53 7.52 -17.44 21.52
C ALA A 53 8.67 -17.10 20.57
N SER A 54 9.18 -18.11 19.87
CA SER A 54 10.27 -17.97 18.90
C SER A 54 9.66 -17.83 17.52
N ALA A 55 9.54 -16.61 17.02
CA ALA A 55 9.18 -16.38 15.63
C ALA A 55 10.37 -16.74 14.72
N ALA A 56 10.11 -17.44 13.62
CA ALA A 56 11.12 -17.66 12.60
C ALA A 56 11.61 -16.30 12.05
N ALA A 57 12.91 -16.21 11.78
CA ALA A 57 13.47 -15.04 11.12
C ALA A 57 12.91 -14.92 9.69
N PRO A 58 12.77 -13.71 9.13
CA PRO A 58 12.40 -13.55 7.72
C PRO A 58 13.41 -14.20 6.79
N GLU A 59 12.90 -14.64 5.64
CA GLU A 59 13.72 -15.01 4.50
C GLU A 59 14.10 -13.76 3.70
N HIS A 60 15.31 -13.76 3.16
CA HIS A 60 15.85 -12.67 2.37
C HIS A 60 16.32 -13.18 1.00
N GLU A 61 15.92 -12.47 -0.05
CA GLU A 61 16.30 -12.78 -1.43
C GLU A 61 16.64 -11.48 -2.18
N TRP A 62 17.65 -11.54 -3.04
CA TRP A 62 18.02 -10.45 -3.93
C TRP A 62 17.82 -10.86 -5.38
N VAL A 63 17.13 -10.01 -6.15
CA VAL A 63 16.88 -10.24 -7.58
C VAL A 63 17.35 -9.02 -8.36
N THR A 64 18.08 -9.27 -9.45
CA THR A 64 18.46 -8.22 -10.39
C THR A 64 17.27 -7.86 -11.26
N LEU A 65 16.99 -6.56 -11.37
CA LEU A 65 16.01 -6.00 -12.30
C LEU A 65 16.77 -5.52 -13.54
N ASP A 66 16.37 -6.02 -14.71
CA ASP A 66 16.86 -5.60 -16.03
C ASP A 66 15.77 -5.92 -17.07
N ASP A 67 14.70 -5.12 -17.05
CA ASP A 67 13.49 -5.38 -17.82
C ASP A 67 13.18 -4.22 -18.77
N THR A 68 12.67 -4.55 -19.96
CA THR A 68 12.26 -3.56 -20.96
C THR A 68 10.78 -3.70 -21.29
N PHE A 69 10.07 -2.57 -21.29
CA PHE A 69 8.64 -2.46 -21.56
C PHE A 69 8.39 -1.47 -22.70
N VAL A 70 7.32 -1.70 -23.46
CA VAL A 70 6.87 -0.77 -24.50
C VAL A 70 5.46 -0.30 -24.19
N TRP A 71 5.31 1.02 -24.10
CA TRP A 71 4.07 1.73 -23.77
C TRP A 71 3.56 2.44 -25.03
N ASN A 72 2.25 2.39 -25.27
CA ASN A 72 1.63 2.96 -26.49
C ASN A 72 0.46 3.90 -26.16
N ASP A 73 0.31 4.27 -24.90
CA ASP A 73 -0.81 5.03 -24.32
C ASP A 73 -0.49 6.51 -24.09
N CYS A 74 0.78 6.92 -24.10
CA CYS A 74 1.19 8.32 -23.94
C CYS A 74 1.05 9.19 -25.20
N GLY A 75 0.32 8.74 -26.23
CA GLY A 75 0.19 9.43 -27.52
C GLY A 75 1.36 9.23 -28.49
N PHE A 76 2.49 8.72 -28.01
CA PHE A 76 3.62 8.20 -28.80
C PHE A 76 4.20 6.95 -28.12
N PRO A 77 4.90 6.06 -28.86
CA PRO A 77 5.54 4.90 -28.25
C PRO A 77 6.64 5.31 -27.28
N VAL A 78 6.67 4.69 -26.09
CA VAL A 78 7.75 4.87 -25.12
C VAL A 78 8.36 3.51 -24.81
N VAL A 79 9.69 3.41 -24.93
CA VAL A 79 10.45 2.25 -24.44
C VAL A 79 10.96 2.59 -23.05
N GLN A 80 10.49 1.85 -22.04
CA GLN A 80 10.99 1.93 -20.67
C GLN A 80 12.00 0.81 -20.43
N HIS A 81 13.16 1.14 -19.88
CA HIS A 81 14.17 0.19 -19.42
C HIS A 81 14.41 0.40 -17.94
N ASP A 82 14.08 -0.60 -17.14
CA ASP A 82 14.24 -0.61 -15.70
C ASP A 82 15.45 -1.44 -15.30
N THR A 83 16.28 -0.87 -14.43
CA THR A 83 17.48 -1.53 -13.91
C THR A 83 17.55 -1.37 -12.40
N GLY A 84 18.13 -2.36 -11.70
CA GLY A 84 18.37 -2.25 -10.27
C GLY A 84 18.53 -3.59 -9.56
N GLN A 85 18.42 -3.54 -8.23
CA GLN A 85 18.33 -4.73 -7.39
C GLN A 85 17.11 -4.60 -6.49
N LEU A 86 16.31 -5.67 -6.46
CA LEU A 86 15.17 -5.83 -5.58
C LEU A 86 15.57 -6.68 -4.38
N HIS A 87 15.32 -6.18 -3.18
CA HIS A 87 15.48 -6.91 -1.93
C HIS A 87 14.12 -7.39 -1.46
N PHE A 88 13.88 -8.69 -1.53
CA PHE A 88 12.70 -9.32 -0.99
C PHE A 88 12.96 -9.77 0.44
N VAL A 89 12.03 -9.42 1.33
CA VAL A 89 11.99 -9.91 2.71
C VAL A 89 10.63 -10.54 2.93
N ALA A 90 10.58 -11.83 3.21
CA ALA A 90 9.34 -12.58 3.38
C ALA A 90 9.22 -13.14 4.79
N TRP A 91 8.02 -13.09 5.35
CA TRP A 91 7.72 -13.69 6.64
C TRP A 91 6.62 -14.73 6.48
N PHE A 92 6.83 -15.88 7.12
CA PHE A 92 5.96 -17.03 7.05
C PHE A 92 5.45 -17.38 8.44
N ASP A 93 4.28 -17.99 8.51
CA ASP A 93 3.77 -18.61 9.74
C ASP A 93 4.34 -20.02 9.94
N GLU A 94 3.95 -20.68 11.03
CA GLU A 94 4.39 -22.04 11.38
C GLU A 94 4.01 -23.10 10.33
N SER A 95 2.98 -22.83 9.51
CA SER A 95 2.56 -23.72 8.42
C SER A 95 3.38 -23.53 7.14
N GLY A 96 4.26 -22.53 7.10
CA GLY A 96 5.00 -22.11 5.91
C GLY A 96 4.18 -21.23 4.96
N THR A 97 3.04 -20.68 5.39
CA THR A 97 2.25 -19.75 4.58
C THR A 97 2.82 -18.34 4.71
N ARG A 98 3.04 -17.66 3.58
CA ARG A 98 3.55 -16.28 3.58
C ARG A 98 2.49 -15.32 4.09
N GLN A 99 2.80 -14.57 5.14
CA GLN A 99 1.90 -13.61 5.78
C GLN A 99 2.15 -12.17 5.31
N ARG A 100 3.40 -11.85 5.00
CA ARG A 100 3.79 -10.53 4.51
C ARG A 100 5.06 -10.61 3.68
N GLN A 101 5.21 -9.66 2.75
CA GLN A 101 6.43 -9.47 1.98
C GLN A 101 6.75 -7.98 1.89
N LEU A 102 8.01 -7.65 2.06
CA LEU A 102 8.56 -6.33 1.77
C LEU A 102 9.46 -6.46 0.55
N VAL A 103 9.34 -5.52 -0.39
CA VAL A 103 10.25 -5.39 -1.54
C VAL A 103 10.86 -4.01 -1.50
N ALA A 104 12.18 -3.91 -1.42
CA ALA A 104 12.89 -2.64 -1.49
C ALA A 104 13.71 -2.56 -2.78
N ALA A 105 13.68 -1.39 -3.43
CA ALA A 105 14.44 -1.12 -4.65
C ALA A 105 15.34 0.12 -4.47
N PRO A 106 16.31 0.12 -3.53
CA PRO A 106 17.01 1.33 -3.11
C PRO A 106 17.87 1.99 -4.21
N GLY A 107 18.21 1.26 -5.27
CA GLY A 107 19.02 1.72 -6.39
C GLY A 107 18.36 1.57 -7.76
N SER A 108 17.05 1.37 -7.82
CA SER A 108 16.35 1.22 -9.10
C SER A 108 16.35 2.52 -9.91
N ARG A 109 16.38 2.35 -11.23
CA ARG A 109 16.35 3.42 -12.22
C ARG A 109 15.48 2.98 -13.39
N SER A 110 14.66 3.91 -13.87
CA SER A 110 13.87 3.75 -15.09
C SER A 110 14.37 4.73 -16.14
N THR A 111 14.60 4.26 -17.35
CA THR A 111 14.95 5.08 -18.51
C THR A 111 13.86 4.99 -19.55
N PHE A 112 13.31 6.13 -19.95
CA PHE A 112 12.25 6.23 -20.93
C PHE A 112 12.81 6.80 -22.23
N THR A 113 12.53 6.15 -23.36
CA THR A 113 13.06 6.51 -24.68
C THR A 113 11.93 6.63 -25.68
N ASN A 114 11.91 7.71 -26.44
CA ASN A 114 11.05 7.86 -27.61
C ASN A 114 11.80 7.26 -28.82
N PRO A 115 11.38 6.11 -29.37
CA PRO A 115 12.11 5.44 -30.44
C PRO A 115 12.03 6.19 -31.78
N SER A 116 11.07 7.12 -31.93
CA SER A 116 10.93 7.91 -33.16
C SER A 116 11.93 9.07 -33.25
N THR A 117 12.31 9.65 -32.09
CA THR A 117 13.23 10.79 -32.01
C THR A 117 14.62 10.38 -31.50
N GLY A 118 14.72 9.26 -30.78
CA GLY A 118 15.92 8.84 -30.07
C GLY A 118 16.15 9.56 -28.73
N ASN A 119 15.27 10.48 -28.34
CA ASN A 119 15.38 11.20 -27.08
C ASN A 119 15.09 10.27 -25.89
N SER A 120 15.83 10.45 -24.80
CA SER A 120 15.65 9.65 -23.57
C SER A 120 15.77 10.49 -22.31
N VAL A 121 15.13 10.03 -21.25
CA VAL A 121 15.22 10.58 -19.89
C VAL A 121 15.29 9.46 -18.88
N SER A 122 16.16 9.60 -17.87
CA SER A 122 16.27 8.62 -16.78
C SER A 122 15.82 9.22 -15.44
N SER A 123 15.10 8.43 -14.67
CA SER A 123 14.66 8.73 -13.31
C SER A 123 15.22 7.71 -12.32
N ALA A 124 15.73 8.17 -11.18
CA ALA A 124 15.86 7.28 -10.02
C ALA A 124 14.44 6.91 -9.54
N THR A 125 14.22 5.64 -9.21
CA THR A 125 12.91 5.14 -8.81
C THR A 125 12.96 4.36 -7.48
N PRO A 126 13.64 4.86 -6.42
CA PRO A 126 13.72 4.11 -5.18
C PRO A 126 12.36 4.02 -4.48
N TYR A 127 11.88 2.81 -4.30
CA TYR A 127 10.62 2.53 -3.61
C TYR A 127 10.73 1.34 -2.65
N VAL A 128 9.76 1.28 -1.75
CA VAL A 128 9.45 0.13 -0.90
C VAL A 128 8.01 -0.28 -1.15
N VAL A 129 7.78 -1.57 -1.30
CA VAL A 129 6.47 -2.18 -1.41
C VAL A 129 6.23 -3.06 -0.20
N HIS A 130 5.10 -2.84 0.46
CA HIS A 130 4.54 -3.81 1.41
C HIS A 130 3.44 -4.58 0.70
N LYS A 131 3.61 -5.89 0.59
CA LYS A 131 2.64 -6.79 0.00
C LYS A 131 2.03 -7.67 1.10
N THR A 132 0.70 -7.73 1.08
CA THR A 132 -0.09 -8.61 1.94
C THR A 132 -0.96 -9.49 1.04
N ASP A 133 -0.82 -10.81 1.21
CA ASP A 133 -1.68 -11.79 0.57
C ASP A 133 -2.95 -11.93 1.43
N ASN A 134 -4.13 -11.61 0.87
CA ASN A 134 -5.38 -11.60 1.62
C ASN A 134 -6.05 -13.00 1.59
N PRO A 135 -6.88 -13.36 2.60
CA PRO A 135 -7.53 -14.68 2.65
C PRO A 135 -8.49 -14.97 1.49
N ASP A 136 -9.02 -13.95 0.83
CA ASP A 136 -9.89 -14.05 -0.35
C ASP A 136 -9.13 -14.23 -1.67
N GLY A 137 -7.79 -14.35 -1.60
CA GLY A 137 -6.90 -14.48 -2.76
C GLY A 137 -6.52 -13.16 -3.42
N SER A 138 -7.07 -12.02 -2.97
CA SER A 138 -6.61 -10.71 -3.42
C SER A 138 -5.25 -10.37 -2.81
N VAL A 139 -4.58 -9.37 -3.38
CA VAL A 139 -3.29 -8.89 -2.90
C VAL A 139 -3.38 -7.40 -2.64
N THR A 140 -3.06 -6.99 -1.40
CA THR A 140 -2.90 -5.57 -1.06
C THR A 140 -1.44 -5.18 -1.21
N VAL A 141 -1.18 -4.11 -1.96
CA VAL A 141 0.16 -3.58 -2.22
C VAL A 141 0.20 -2.13 -1.77
N ALA A 142 1.07 -1.81 -0.83
CA ALA A 142 1.35 -0.45 -0.41
C ALA A 142 2.74 -0.01 -0.90
N PHE A 143 2.76 0.82 -1.92
CA PHE A 143 3.96 1.49 -2.42
C PHE A 143 4.30 2.66 -1.52
N THR A 144 5.58 2.88 -1.25
CA THR A 144 6.09 4.07 -0.57
C THR A 144 7.42 4.48 -1.17
N GLY A 145 7.60 5.77 -1.47
CA GLY A 145 8.86 6.31 -1.97
C GLY A 145 8.69 7.12 -3.25
N LEU A 146 9.71 7.14 -4.09
CA LEU A 146 9.73 7.85 -5.37
C LEU A 146 9.45 6.87 -6.50
N ARG A 147 8.31 7.02 -7.18
CA ARG A 147 7.99 6.22 -8.37
C ARG A 147 8.64 6.78 -9.61
N PHE A 148 8.57 8.10 -9.81
CA PHE A 148 9.38 8.78 -10.83
C PHE A 148 9.60 10.26 -10.50
N MET A 149 10.68 10.79 -11.08
CA MET A 149 10.99 12.21 -11.19
C MET A 149 11.56 12.48 -12.57
N VAL A 150 10.79 13.18 -13.41
CA VAL A 150 11.17 13.52 -14.78
C VAL A 150 11.27 15.03 -14.91
N ARG A 151 12.28 15.52 -15.65
CA ARG A 151 12.43 16.94 -15.98
C ARG A 151 12.21 17.13 -17.48
N GLY A 152 11.41 18.13 -17.84
CA GLY A 152 11.02 18.40 -19.23
C GLY A 152 10.24 19.72 -19.31
N GLY A 153 10.31 20.41 -20.45
CA GLY A 153 9.56 21.65 -20.68
C GLY A 153 9.77 22.76 -19.63
N GLY A 154 10.92 22.81 -18.95
CA GLY A 154 11.20 23.76 -17.87
C GLY A 154 10.57 23.42 -16.51
N SER A 155 9.91 22.26 -16.38
CA SER A 155 9.25 21.79 -15.16
C SER A 155 9.90 20.52 -14.60
N THR A 156 9.59 20.20 -13.34
CA THR A 156 9.92 18.91 -12.70
C THR A 156 8.62 18.21 -12.32
N TYR A 157 8.40 17.03 -12.89
CA TYR A 157 7.25 16.18 -12.64
C TYR A 157 7.67 15.12 -11.63
N VAL A 158 6.94 15.02 -10.52
CA VAL A 158 7.27 14.10 -9.43
C VAL A 158 6.03 13.32 -9.06
N ASP A 159 6.21 12.02 -8.93
CA ASP A 159 5.21 11.12 -8.41
C ASP A 159 5.83 10.28 -7.29
N SER A 160 5.38 10.55 -6.07
CA SER A 160 5.99 10.07 -4.84
C SER A 160 5.01 10.09 -3.68
N GLY A 161 5.33 9.37 -2.61
CA GLY A 161 4.50 9.29 -1.42
C GLY A 161 4.06 7.87 -1.18
N ARG A 162 2.79 7.67 -0.80
CA ARG A 162 2.22 6.37 -0.46
C ARG A 162 0.97 6.08 -1.27
N GLU A 163 0.95 4.92 -1.93
CA GLU A 163 -0.22 4.43 -2.66
C GLU A 163 -0.57 3.02 -2.16
N VAL A 164 -1.86 2.77 -1.92
CA VAL A 164 -2.36 1.44 -1.52
C VAL A 164 -3.33 0.96 -2.58
N ILE A 165 -3.01 -0.17 -3.18
CA ILE A 165 -3.73 -0.77 -4.28
C ILE A 165 -4.13 -2.19 -3.88
N VAL A 166 -5.33 -2.61 -4.26
CA VAL A 166 -5.76 -4.00 -4.17
C VAL A 166 -5.85 -4.58 -5.57
N PHE A 167 -5.19 -5.72 -5.76
CA PHE A 167 -5.30 -6.56 -6.95
C PHE A 167 -6.23 -7.72 -6.61
N ALA A 168 -7.37 -7.78 -7.29
CA ALA A 168 -8.35 -8.86 -7.16
C ALA A 168 -8.72 -9.40 -8.54
N GLU A 169 -9.45 -10.52 -8.60
CA GLU A 169 -9.94 -11.07 -9.86
C GLU A 169 -10.83 -10.08 -10.63
N SER A 170 -11.59 -9.24 -9.90
CA SER A 170 -12.41 -8.17 -10.49
C SER A 170 -11.62 -7.01 -11.09
N GLY A 171 -10.30 -6.98 -10.88
CA GLY A 171 -9.39 -5.95 -11.38
C GLY A 171 -8.60 -5.25 -10.27
N VAL A 172 -8.09 -4.06 -10.62
CA VAL A 172 -7.21 -3.26 -9.77
C VAL A 172 -8.00 -2.10 -9.16
N THR A 173 -7.92 -1.94 -7.84
CA THR A 173 -8.60 -0.86 -7.11
C THR A 173 -7.60 -0.03 -6.32
N LEU A 174 -7.57 1.27 -6.56
CA LEU A 174 -6.83 2.22 -5.73
C LEU A 174 -7.62 2.48 -4.44
N LEU A 175 -7.07 2.09 -3.29
CA LEU A 175 -7.69 2.34 -1.98
C LEU A 175 -7.33 3.70 -1.40
N SER A 176 -6.08 4.12 -1.55
CA SER A 176 -5.62 5.41 -1.05
C SER A 176 -4.37 5.88 -1.79
N SER A 177 -4.25 7.20 -1.97
CA SER A 177 -3.03 7.84 -2.47
C SER A 177 -2.75 9.09 -1.65
N ALA A 178 -1.48 9.30 -1.28
CA ALA A 178 -1.02 10.46 -0.54
C ALA A 178 0.39 10.87 -0.97
N GLY A 179 0.53 12.10 -1.45
CA GLY A 179 1.79 12.67 -1.91
C GLY A 179 1.66 13.40 -3.25
N PRO A 180 2.74 14.01 -3.75
CA PRO A 180 2.77 14.54 -5.11
C PRO A 180 2.49 13.45 -6.13
N SER A 181 1.57 13.70 -7.04
CA SER A 181 1.29 12.81 -8.17
C SER A 181 1.25 13.62 -9.45
N ALA A 182 2.09 13.23 -10.40
CA ALA A 182 2.13 13.78 -11.74
C ALA A 182 1.69 12.70 -12.73
N ASP A 183 1.12 13.12 -13.86
CA ASP A 183 0.87 12.21 -14.97
C ASP A 183 2.20 11.90 -15.67
N LEU A 184 2.52 10.61 -15.80
CA LEU A 184 3.77 10.17 -16.42
C LEU A 184 3.80 10.50 -17.91
N CYS A 185 2.69 10.36 -18.63
CA CYS A 185 2.64 10.62 -20.06
C CYS A 185 2.81 12.12 -20.36
N ASP A 186 2.20 13.01 -19.58
CA ASP A 186 2.44 14.46 -19.68
C ASP A 186 3.91 14.81 -19.42
N ALA A 187 4.51 14.19 -18.39
CA ALA A 187 5.92 14.38 -18.06
C ALA A 187 6.85 13.92 -19.19
N LEU A 188 6.56 12.77 -19.80
CA LEU A 188 7.33 12.22 -20.91
C LEU A 188 7.14 13.02 -22.20
N GLN A 189 5.92 13.47 -22.51
CA GLN A 189 5.67 14.35 -23.64
C GLN A 189 6.47 15.66 -23.54
N ALA A 190 6.60 16.22 -22.33
CA ALA A 190 7.39 17.43 -22.10
C ALA A 190 8.91 17.19 -22.12
N ALA A 191 9.37 15.96 -21.86
CA ALA A 191 10.79 15.63 -21.74
C ALA A 191 11.40 15.04 -23.02
N ILE A 192 10.68 14.15 -23.71
CA ILE A 192 11.20 13.32 -24.80
C ILE A 192 10.23 13.19 -25.99
N GLY A 193 9.03 13.74 -25.87
CA GLY A 193 8.00 13.69 -26.92
C GLY A 193 8.24 14.63 -28.10
#